data_AF-A0A9X1HV79-F1
#
_entry.id   AF-A0A9X1HV79-F1
#
_cell.length_a   1.000
_cell.length_b   1.000
_cell.length_c   1.000
_cell.angle_alpha   90.00
_cell.angle_beta   90.00
_cell.angle_gamma   90.00
#
_symmetry.space_group_name_H-M   'P 1'
#
loop_
_entity.id
_entity.type
_entity.pdbx_description
1 polymer ?
#
loop_
_entity_poly.entity_id
_entity_poly.type
_entity_poly.pdbx_seq_one_letter_code
_entity_poly.pdbx_strand_id
1 'polypeptide(L)'
;MAVNHYSNFDTIDQAVVGFCKLCRESGLHVGLNHGHEALEAAHNGFIADTDTLYYSLKALFCSKQEDYPIFDRCFKIFWRKGKHEYAHKVTNKSQSNVVKKTNASLVMAGFNPNGSDKKKEDEEDAKSVSGASKIDTIKQTDFRLISSVDAPILDEIISQLMRQLNHRLKRKMEARKKGKIDMRRTIRENMSNGDVLLRLARRNRKEEKFRIILLMDVSGSMDKYSFFLLRFIWSLKSRLKHIEAFVFSTRLVRITDYLHEHELEETLWEMSQHANNWSGGTKIGACLEAFNERYSKRILNGKSVTIVLSDGLDDGNPELLKGELRKIKMRTTKLVWLNPLKGHEGYEPLAGGMNAALSELDVFSSAHNLESLQELENILSNV
;
A
#
# COMPACT_ATOMS: atom_id res chain seq x y z
N MET A 1 9.74 -4.58 17.93
CA MET A 1 10.95 -5.26 18.41
C MET A 1 11.69 -5.81 17.20
N ALA A 2 12.99 -5.58 17.07
CA ALA A 2 13.77 -6.17 15.98
C ALA A 2 13.83 -7.69 16.18
N VAL A 3 13.41 -8.47 15.19
CA VAL A 3 13.42 -9.93 15.24
C VAL A 3 14.86 -10.41 15.04
N ASN A 4 15.45 -11.02 16.06
CA ASN A 4 16.78 -11.62 15.96
C ASN A 4 16.69 -12.92 15.14
N HIS A 5 17.33 -12.94 13.98
CA HIS A 5 17.27 -14.04 13.01
C HIS A 5 18.33 -15.12 13.30
N TYR A 6 18.17 -16.36 12.81
CA TYR A 6 19.12 -17.46 13.08
C TYR A 6 20.57 -17.13 12.69
N SER A 7 20.75 -16.34 11.62
CA SER A 7 22.04 -15.88 11.11
C SER A 7 22.81 -14.97 12.07
N ASN A 8 22.18 -14.54 13.17
CA ASN A 8 22.78 -13.68 14.20
C ASN A 8 23.33 -14.49 15.38
N PHE A 9 23.31 -15.82 15.31
CA PHE A 9 23.78 -16.71 16.38
C PHE A 9 24.96 -17.55 15.91
N ASP A 10 26.01 -17.61 16.73
CA ASP A 10 27.27 -18.30 16.40
C ASP A 10 27.18 -19.81 16.64
N THR A 11 26.24 -20.26 17.47
CA THR A 11 26.02 -21.68 17.78
C THR A 11 24.56 -22.08 17.59
N ILE A 12 24.35 -23.37 17.30
CA ILE A 12 22.99 -23.91 17.13
C ILE A 12 22.18 -23.84 18.42
N ASP A 13 22.85 -24.01 19.56
CA ASP A 13 22.22 -23.89 20.88
C ASP A 13 21.66 -22.49 21.07
N GLN A 14 22.42 -21.45 20.67
CA GLN A 14 21.96 -20.07 20.71
C GLN A 14 20.81 -19.82 19.72
N ALA A 15 20.84 -20.43 18.54
CA ALA A 15 19.75 -20.34 17.57
C ALA A 15 18.45 -20.99 18.10
N VAL A 16 18.52 -22.19 18.69
CA VAL A 16 17.36 -22.88 19.28
C VAL A 16 16.82 -22.10 20.48
N VAL A 17 17.67 -21.52 21.32
CA VAL A 17 17.25 -20.65 22.43
C VAL A 17 16.62 -19.35 21.91
N GLY A 18 17.18 -18.76 20.86
CA GLY A 18 16.63 -17.59 20.17
C GLY A 18 15.25 -17.87 19.59
N PHE A 19 15.04 -19.05 19.01
CA PHE A 19 13.75 -19.46 18.50
C PHE A 19 12.72 -19.70 19.60
N CYS A 20 13.11 -20.36 20.70
CA CYS A 20 12.25 -20.52 21.85
C CYS A 20 11.74 -19.17 22.36
N LYS A 21 12.60 -18.14 22.35
CA LYS A 21 12.23 -16.78 22.73
C LYS A 21 11.23 -16.17 21.74
N LEU A 22 11.46 -16.31 20.42
CA LEU A 22 10.53 -15.84 19.39
C LEU A 22 9.15 -16.50 19.53
N CYS A 23 9.11 -17.80 19.81
CA CYS A 23 7.86 -18.55 20.00
C CYS A 23 7.08 -18.02 21.20
N ARG A 24 7.76 -17.74 22.33
CA ARG A 24 7.12 -17.13 23.52
C ARG A 24 6.56 -15.74 23.22
N GLU A 25 7.33 -14.90 22.53
CA GLU A 25 6.91 -13.55 22.15
C GLU A 25 5.72 -13.57 21.17
N SER A 26 5.61 -14.64 20.37
CA SER A 26 4.52 -14.86 19.42
C SER A 26 3.28 -15.53 20.04
N GLY A 27 3.30 -15.82 21.34
CA GLY A 27 2.15 -16.35 22.08
C GLY A 27 2.10 -17.87 22.26
N LEU A 28 3.15 -18.61 21.88
CA LEU A 28 3.25 -20.05 22.16
C LEU A 28 3.68 -20.29 23.63
N HIS A 29 3.11 -21.31 24.26
CA HIS A 29 3.38 -21.68 25.65
C HIS A 29 4.69 -22.47 25.80
N VAL A 30 5.81 -21.88 25.38
CA VAL A 30 7.14 -22.52 25.40
C VAL A 30 7.85 -22.26 26.72
N GLY A 31 7.75 -23.21 27.66
CA GLY A 31 8.47 -23.20 28.94
C GLY A 31 9.97 -23.52 28.83
N LEU A 32 10.67 -23.53 29.97
CA LEU A 32 12.10 -23.88 30.05
C LEU A 32 12.36 -25.36 29.68
N ASN A 33 11.47 -26.27 30.06
CA ASN A 33 11.58 -27.71 29.75
C ASN A 33 11.55 -27.97 28.23
N HIS A 34 10.61 -27.34 27.53
CA HIS A 34 10.53 -27.43 26.07
C HIS A 34 11.79 -26.89 25.37
N GLY A 35 12.47 -25.89 25.97
CA GLY A 35 13.76 -25.41 25.46
C GLY A 35 14.89 -26.42 25.65
N HIS A 36 14.88 -27.17 26.75
CA HIS A 36 15.84 -28.26 26.98
C HIS A 36 15.60 -29.44 26.03
N GLU A 37 14.35 -29.86 25.88
CA GLU A 37 13.95 -30.93 24.95
C GLU A 37 14.22 -30.55 23.49
N ALA A 38 14.04 -29.27 23.12
CA ALA A 38 14.38 -28.78 21.79
C ALA A 38 15.89 -28.80 21.52
N LEU A 39 16.72 -28.50 22.52
CA LEU A 39 18.18 -28.62 22.42
C LEU A 39 18.60 -30.09 22.33
N GLU A 40 18.02 -30.96 23.15
CA GLU A 40 18.29 -32.40 23.11
C GLU A 40 17.88 -33.02 21.76
N ALA A 41 16.72 -32.64 21.22
CA ALA A 41 16.28 -33.02 19.89
C ALA A 41 17.26 -32.52 18.81
N ALA A 42 17.75 -31.28 18.91
CA ALA A 42 18.78 -30.80 18.00
C ALA A 42 20.05 -31.67 18.08
N HIS A 43 20.58 -31.93 19.28
CA HIS A 43 21.81 -32.71 19.44
C HIS A 43 21.70 -34.18 18.98
N ASN A 44 20.50 -34.78 19.00
CA ASN A 44 20.26 -36.19 18.62
C ASN A 44 20.16 -36.44 17.09
N GLY A 45 20.64 -35.51 16.26
CA GLY A 45 20.83 -35.74 14.82
C GLY A 45 19.75 -35.16 13.91
N PHE A 46 18.75 -34.45 14.47
CA PHE A 46 17.71 -33.77 13.68
C PHE A 46 18.20 -32.46 13.01
N ILE A 47 19.46 -32.07 13.22
CA ILE A 47 20.06 -30.86 12.62
C ILE A 47 20.38 -31.03 11.13
N ALA A 48 20.64 -32.27 10.68
CA ALA A 48 21.06 -32.54 9.30
C ALA A 48 19.91 -32.38 8.29
N ASP A 49 18.66 -32.45 8.76
CA ASP A 49 17.46 -32.36 7.93
C ASP A 49 16.46 -31.37 8.51
N THR A 50 16.19 -30.31 7.75
CA THR A 50 15.29 -29.21 8.14
C THR A 50 13.87 -29.68 8.36
N ASP A 51 13.41 -30.67 7.59
CA ASP A 51 12.06 -31.20 7.72
C ASP A 51 11.93 -31.98 9.03
N THR A 52 12.94 -32.79 9.36
CA THR A 52 12.94 -33.51 10.64
C THR A 52 13.06 -32.56 11.84
N LEU A 53 13.88 -31.51 11.77
CA LEU A 53 13.92 -30.46 12.81
C LEU A 53 12.56 -29.77 12.96
N TYR A 54 11.91 -29.44 11.84
CA TYR A 54 10.61 -28.79 11.82
C TYR A 54 9.54 -29.65 12.51
N TYR A 55 9.41 -30.92 12.14
CA TYR A 55 8.39 -31.80 12.73
C TYR A 55 8.67 -32.12 14.20
N SER A 56 9.94 -32.28 14.58
CA SER A 56 10.35 -32.50 15.98
C SER A 56 10.00 -31.30 16.86
N LEU A 57 10.36 -30.08 16.43
CA LEU A 57 10.02 -28.87 17.17
C LEU A 57 8.50 -28.60 17.18
N LYS A 58 7.79 -28.94 16.09
CA LYS A 58 6.33 -28.84 16.03
C LYS A 58 5.67 -29.75 17.06
N ALA A 59 6.16 -30.98 17.21
CA ALA A 59 5.65 -31.93 18.20
C ALA A 59 5.93 -31.48 19.64
N LEU A 60 7.05 -30.80 19.88
CA LEU A 60 7.43 -30.31 21.21
C LEU A 60 6.68 -29.02 21.60
N PHE A 61 6.48 -28.09 20.66
CA PHE A 61 5.92 -26.77 20.98
C PHE A 61 4.41 -26.64 20.74
N CYS A 62 3.80 -27.51 19.94
CA CYS A 62 2.37 -27.45 19.64
C CYS A 62 1.61 -28.54 20.39
N SER A 63 0.86 -28.13 21.41
CA SER A 63 -0.04 -29.03 22.16
C SER A 63 -1.48 -28.98 21.63
N LYS A 64 -1.86 -27.86 20.99
CA LYS A 64 -3.20 -27.63 20.42
C LYS A 64 -3.11 -27.35 18.92
N GLN A 65 -4.20 -27.61 18.21
CA GLN A 65 -4.30 -27.33 16.78
C GLN A 65 -4.13 -25.82 16.46
N GLU A 66 -4.54 -24.95 17.38
CA GLU A 66 -4.38 -23.49 17.26
C GLU A 66 -2.92 -23.02 17.29
N ASP A 67 -2.02 -23.82 17.86
CA ASP A 67 -0.59 -23.51 17.94
C ASP A 67 0.12 -23.70 16.59
N TYR A 68 -0.48 -24.50 15.69
CA TYR A 68 0.18 -24.95 14.45
C TYR A 68 0.48 -23.77 13.51
N PRO A 69 -0.48 -22.86 13.22
CA PRO A 69 -0.21 -21.72 12.33
C PRO A 69 0.79 -20.73 12.92
N ILE A 70 0.80 -20.56 14.25
CA ILE A 70 1.72 -19.66 14.95
C ILE A 70 3.14 -20.24 14.88
N PHE A 71 3.30 -21.53 15.18
CA PHE A 71 4.58 -22.23 15.07
C PHE A 71 5.11 -22.23 13.64
N ASP A 72 4.27 -22.53 12.65
CA ASP A 72 4.68 -22.58 11.24
C ASP A 72 5.21 -21.22 10.76
N ARG A 73 4.60 -20.13 11.23
CA ARG A 73 5.05 -18.77 10.97
C ARG A 73 6.39 -18.49 11.66
N CYS A 74 6.49 -18.77 12.96
CA CYS A 74 7.73 -18.56 13.72
C CYS A 74 8.89 -19.33 13.10
N PHE A 75 8.69 -20.60 12.72
CA PHE A 75 9.73 -21.46 12.17
C PHE A 75 10.19 -20.95 10.80
N LYS A 76 9.26 -20.58 9.93
CA LYS A 76 9.58 -19.98 8.63
C LYS A 76 10.34 -18.67 8.77
N ILE A 77 9.91 -17.78 9.66
CA ILE A 77 10.59 -16.50 9.91
C ILE A 77 11.99 -16.73 10.48
N PHE A 78 12.12 -17.67 11.41
CA PHE A 78 13.36 -17.85 12.15
C PHE A 78 14.41 -18.61 11.35
N TRP A 79 14.06 -19.56 10.47
CA TRP A 79 15.02 -20.40 9.73
C TRP A 79 15.15 -20.11 8.23
N ARG A 80 14.33 -19.23 7.64
CA ARG A 80 14.32 -19.06 6.17
C ARG A 80 15.15 -17.85 5.71
N LYS A 81 16.45 -18.09 5.44
CA LYS A 81 17.30 -17.21 4.61
C LYS A 81 18.60 -17.91 4.11
N GLY A 82 18.50 -18.69 3.02
CA GLY A 82 19.68 -19.11 2.23
C GLY A 82 20.40 -20.38 2.70
N LYS A 83 20.52 -21.35 1.78
CA LYS A 83 21.30 -22.60 1.73
C LYS A 83 21.85 -23.15 3.07
N HIS A 84 21.23 -24.25 3.51
CA HIS A 84 21.81 -25.17 4.49
C HIS A 84 23.13 -25.77 3.98
N GLU A 85 24.21 -25.59 4.72
CA GLU A 85 25.30 -26.57 4.79
C GLU A 85 25.76 -26.70 6.24
N TYR A 86 25.23 -27.70 6.95
CA TYR A 86 25.85 -28.16 8.19
C TYR A 86 26.99 -29.11 7.85
N ALA A 87 28.17 -28.54 7.59
CA ALA A 87 29.41 -29.30 7.57
C ALA A 87 29.94 -29.41 9.00
N HIS A 88 29.65 -30.54 9.66
CA HIS A 88 30.35 -30.92 10.88
C HIS A 88 31.86 -31.05 10.58
N LYS A 89 32.65 -30.06 10.98
CA LYS A 89 34.07 -30.26 11.28
C LYS A 89 34.32 -29.93 12.74
N VAL A 90 34.32 -30.97 13.55
CA VAL A 90 34.97 -30.92 14.86
C VAL A 90 36.45 -30.65 14.61
N THR A 91 36.90 -29.43 14.89
CA THR A 91 38.30 -29.15 15.16
C THR A 91 38.39 -28.18 16.31
N ASN A 92 38.63 -28.75 17.50
CA ASN A 92 39.18 -28.05 18.64
C ASN A 92 40.39 -27.23 18.21
N LYS A 93 40.37 -25.93 18.44
CA LYS A 93 41.56 -25.16 18.80
C LYS A 93 41.17 -23.90 19.56
N SER A 94 41.47 -23.95 20.85
CA SER A 94 41.60 -22.82 21.75
C SER A 94 42.51 -21.75 21.15
N GLN A 95 42.09 -20.49 21.17
CA GLN A 95 42.84 -19.40 21.83
C GLN A 95 42.08 -18.06 21.75
N SER A 96 41.95 -17.48 22.95
CA SER A 96 41.82 -16.07 23.31
C SER A 96 42.13 -15.02 22.23
N ASN A 97 41.27 -13.98 22.14
CA ASN A 97 41.67 -12.67 22.65
C ASN A 97 40.52 -11.66 22.79
N VAL A 98 40.66 -10.89 23.86
CA VAL A 98 39.84 -9.78 24.34
C VAL A 98 40.05 -8.53 23.48
N VAL A 99 38.98 -7.86 23.03
CA VAL A 99 38.92 -6.38 23.00
C VAL A 99 37.47 -5.91 23.26
N LYS A 100 37.31 -5.05 24.25
CA LYS A 100 36.09 -4.32 24.63
C LYS A 100 36.00 -2.97 23.88
N LYS A 101 34.76 -2.45 23.81
CA LYS A 101 34.30 -1.06 23.51
C LYS A 101 34.21 -0.69 22.01
N THR A 102 33.26 0.11 21.52
CA THR A 102 32.16 0.93 22.09
C THR A 102 31.22 1.33 20.96
N ASN A 103 29.93 1.51 21.28
CA ASN A 103 28.94 2.17 20.42
C ASN A 103 29.31 3.64 20.19
N ALA A 104 29.25 4.09 18.94
CA ALA A 104 29.05 5.50 18.60
C ALA A 104 28.33 5.61 17.25
N SER A 105 27.05 5.95 17.33
CA SER A 105 26.20 6.45 16.26
C SER A 105 26.76 7.76 15.69
N LEU A 106 26.97 7.83 14.38
CA LEU A 106 27.30 9.08 13.67
C LEU A 106 26.09 9.51 12.83
N VAL A 107 25.36 10.48 13.37
CA VAL A 107 24.35 11.27 12.65
C VAL A 107 25.09 12.43 11.99
N MET A 108 25.10 12.48 10.66
CA MET A 108 25.59 13.62 9.88
C MET A 108 24.39 14.36 9.30
N ALA A 109 23.90 15.37 10.03
CA ALA A 109 23.05 16.42 9.49
C ALA A 109 23.94 17.64 9.20
N GLY A 110 23.86 18.13 7.96
CA GLY A 110 24.74 19.15 7.40
C GLY A 110 24.68 20.49 8.13
N PHE A 111 25.87 21.05 8.34
CA PHE A 111 26.12 22.42 8.75
C PHE A 111 26.51 23.21 7.49
N ASN A 112 25.80 24.29 7.18
CA ASN A 112 26.22 25.27 6.17
C ASN A 112 26.42 26.62 6.89
N PRO A 113 27.63 27.19 6.93
CA PRO A 113 27.88 28.44 7.64
C PRO A 113 27.81 29.63 6.67
N ASN A 114 26.94 30.59 6.96
CA ASN A 114 27.17 32.04 6.88
C ASN A 114 25.84 32.80 6.77
N GLY A 115 25.63 33.77 7.67
CA GLY A 115 24.54 34.74 7.58
C GLY A 115 23.98 35.11 8.95
N SER A 116 24.30 36.32 9.40
CA SER A 116 24.17 36.85 10.76
C SER A 116 22.78 37.39 11.16
N ASP A 117 22.56 37.35 12.48
CA ASP A 117 21.98 38.39 13.37
C ASP A 117 20.47 38.39 13.73
N LYS A 118 20.24 38.28 15.07
CA LYS A 118 19.17 38.83 15.95
C LYS A 118 17.71 38.35 15.73
N LYS A 119 16.82 38.16 16.72
CA LYS A 119 16.68 38.53 18.15
C LYS A 119 15.58 37.64 18.78
N LYS A 120 15.54 37.60 20.12
CA LYS A 120 14.60 36.91 21.02
C LYS A 120 13.18 37.52 21.03
N GLU A 121 12.25 36.79 21.69
CA GLU A 121 10.85 37.07 22.13
C GLU A 121 9.82 36.24 21.34
N ASP A 122 8.89 35.43 21.88
CA ASP A 122 8.37 35.24 23.24
C ASP A 122 7.87 33.78 23.45
N GLU A 123 8.00 33.29 24.69
CA GLU A 123 7.22 32.18 25.22
C GLU A 123 5.83 32.71 25.62
N GLU A 124 4.77 32.30 24.93
CA GLU A 124 3.44 32.07 25.53
C GLU A 124 2.47 31.45 24.51
N ASP A 125 2.01 30.23 24.85
CA ASP A 125 0.76 29.55 24.48
C ASP A 125 0.95 28.07 24.12
N ALA A 126 1.54 27.33 25.07
CA ALA A 126 1.43 25.88 25.11
C ALA A 126 0.04 25.47 25.65
N LYS A 127 -1.00 25.54 24.80
CA LYS A 127 -2.29 24.87 25.05
C LYS A 127 -2.77 24.11 23.82
N SER A 128 -2.69 22.78 23.95
CA SER A 128 -3.37 21.74 23.14
C SER A 128 -3.23 21.80 21.61
N VAL A 129 -2.01 21.59 21.08
CA VAL A 129 -1.78 21.45 19.62
C VAL A 129 -0.75 20.33 19.31
N SER A 130 -0.81 19.16 19.95
CA SER A 130 0.16 18.08 19.62
C SER A 130 -0.33 17.08 18.57
N GLY A 131 -1.66 16.96 18.39
CA GLY A 131 -2.26 16.03 17.42
C GLY A 131 -2.51 16.65 16.03
N ALA A 132 -3.09 17.85 15.99
CA ALA A 132 -3.45 18.52 14.73
C ALA A 132 -2.22 18.85 13.88
N SER A 133 -1.18 19.43 14.50
CA SER A 133 0.07 19.77 13.78
C SER A 133 0.76 18.55 13.18
N LYS A 134 0.77 17.39 13.85
CA LYS A 134 1.37 16.16 13.29
C LYS A 134 0.61 15.69 12.04
N ILE A 135 -0.72 15.68 12.09
CA ILE A 135 -1.54 15.29 10.94
C ILE A 135 -1.30 16.26 9.79
N ASP A 136 -1.32 17.57 10.05
CA ASP A 136 -1.14 18.59 9.03
C ASP A 136 0.28 18.58 8.42
N THR A 137 1.32 18.34 9.22
CA THR A 137 2.67 18.09 8.71
C THR A 137 2.72 16.84 7.83
N ILE A 138 2.08 15.74 8.24
CA ILE A 138 2.03 14.50 7.44
C ILE A 138 1.26 14.70 6.14
N LYS A 139 0.22 15.57 6.12
CA LYS A 139 -0.52 15.85 4.88
C LYS A 139 0.36 16.47 3.80
N GLN A 140 1.28 17.34 4.22
CA GLN A 140 2.19 18.09 3.36
C GLN A 140 3.50 17.34 3.07
N THR A 141 3.84 16.34 3.90
CA THR A 141 5.07 15.55 3.75
C THR A 141 5.05 14.72 2.46
N ASP A 142 6.15 14.77 1.71
CA ASP A 142 6.37 13.92 0.53
C ASP A 142 6.41 12.45 0.93
N PHE A 143 5.63 11.61 0.23
CA PHE A 143 5.56 10.18 0.47
C PHE A 143 6.93 9.48 0.43
N ARG A 144 7.92 10.01 -0.29
CA ARG A 144 9.31 9.49 -0.29
C ARG A 144 9.96 9.45 1.07
N LEU A 145 9.64 10.41 1.92
CA LEU A 145 10.27 10.60 3.22
C LEU A 145 9.62 9.72 4.29
N ILE A 146 8.52 9.05 3.96
CA ILE A 146 7.75 8.26 4.90
C ILE A 146 8.15 6.79 4.81
N SER A 147 9.25 6.44 5.47
CA SER A 147 9.77 5.06 5.54
C SER A 147 8.91 4.14 6.41
N SER A 148 8.15 4.70 7.34
CA SER A 148 7.21 3.99 8.21
C SER A 148 6.07 4.95 8.55
N VAL A 149 5.01 4.95 7.73
CA VAL A 149 3.78 5.65 8.15
C VAL A 149 3.18 4.81 9.26
N ASP A 150 2.91 5.42 10.41
CA ASP A 150 2.05 4.79 11.41
C ASP A 150 0.72 4.46 10.73
N ALA A 151 0.46 3.16 10.55
CA ALA A 151 -0.76 2.61 9.97
C ALA A 151 -2.05 3.34 10.40
N PRO A 152 -2.23 3.68 11.69
CA PRO A 152 -3.43 4.35 12.16
C PRO A 152 -3.60 5.76 11.62
N ILE A 153 -2.50 6.53 11.49
CA ILE A 153 -2.54 7.92 11.01
C ILE A 153 -2.95 7.93 9.54
N LEU A 154 -2.40 7.03 8.74
CA LEU A 154 -2.77 6.87 7.34
C LEU A 154 -4.24 6.45 7.19
N ASP A 155 -4.71 5.50 8.00
CA ASP A 155 -6.10 5.08 7.97
C ASP A 155 -7.08 6.17 8.40
N GLU A 156 -6.70 7.04 9.33
CA GLU A 156 -7.49 8.20 9.75
C GLU A 156 -7.60 9.23 8.61
N ILE A 157 -6.46 9.58 8.03
CA ILE A 157 -6.33 10.46 6.87
C ILE A 157 -7.20 9.96 5.70
N ILE A 158 -7.10 8.67 5.37
CA ILE A 158 -7.86 8.07 4.27
C ILE A 158 -9.34 8.02 4.63
N SER A 159 -9.68 7.74 5.89
CA SER A 159 -11.07 7.80 6.37
C SER A 159 -11.68 9.19 6.17
N GLN A 160 -10.93 10.26 6.44
CA GLN A 160 -11.39 11.63 6.22
C GLN A 160 -11.63 11.93 4.74
N LEU A 161 -10.65 11.64 3.87
CA LEU A 161 -10.77 11.78 2.42
C LEU A 161 -11.98 11.01 1.86
N MET A 162 -12.19 9.79 2.36
CA MET A 162 -13.31 8.94 1.96
C MET A 162 -14.67 9.43 2.43
N ARG A 163 -14.75 10.10 3.59
CA ARG A 163 -15.99 10.76 4.05
C ARG A 163 -16.37 11.88 3.09
N GLN A 164 -15.41 12.69 2.66
CA GLN A 164 -15.66 13.82 1.77
C GLN A 164 -16.09 13.35 0.36
N LEU A 165 -15.37 12.37 -0.23
CA LEU A 165 -15.76 11.69 -1.47
C LEU A 165 -17.20 11.15 -1.43
N ASN A 166 -17.53 10.36 -0.41
CA ASN A 166 -18.86 9.73 -0.28
C ASN A 166 -20.00 10.73 -0.03
N HIS A 167 -19.72 11.87 0.62
CA HIS A 167 -20.73 12.88 0.92
C HIS A 167 -21.14 13.66 -0.34
N ARG A 168 -20.20 13.89 -1.28
CA ARG A 168 -20.45 14.71 -2.47
C ARG A 168 -21.05 13.94 -3.65
N LEU A 169 -20.78 12.65 -3.81
CA LEU A 169 -21.35 11.79 -4.87
C LEU A 169 -22.87 11.55 -4.75
N LYS A 170 -23.52 12.00 -3.67
CA LYS A 170 -24.93 11.72 -3.32
C LYS A 170 -25.94 12.82 -3.67
N ARG A 171 -25.59 13.82 -4.51
CA ARG A 171 -26.44 15.02 -4.71
C ARG A 171 -27.61 14.84 -5.66
N LYS A 172 -27.57 13.89 -6.60
CA LYS A 172 -28.63 13.73 -7.61
C LYS A 172 -29.83 12.99 -7.02
N MET A 173 -31.04 13.50 -7.20
CA MET A 173 -32.28 12.84 -6.78
C MET A 173 -32.89 12.06 -7.95
N GLU A 174 -33.45 10.88 -7.69
CA GLU A 174 -34.19 10.08 -8.66
C GLU A 174 -35.55 9.66 -8.10
N ALA A 175 -36.51 9.42 -8.98
CA ALA A 175 -37.83 8.92 -8.59
C ALA A 175 -37.72 7.49 -8.03
N ARG A 176 -38.29 7.25 -6.86
CA ARG A 176 -38.23 5.98 -6.14
C ARG A 176 -39.54 5.70 -5.43
N LYS A 177 -39.83 4.43 -5.15
CA LYS A 177 -41.03 4.02 -4.39
C LYS A 177 -41.00 4.47 -2.91
N LYS A 178 -39.81 4.77 -2.37
CA LYS A 178 -39.57 5.22 -0.99
C LYS A 178 -38.67 6.46 -1.01
N GLY A 179 -38.71 7.27 0.05
CA GLY A 179 -37.93 8.50 0.18
C GLY A 179 -38.80 9.74 0.41
N LYS A 180 -38.21 10.91 0.19
CA LYS A 180 -38.85 12.21 0.38
C LYS A 180 -39.94 12.42 -0.70
N ILE A 181 -41.04 13.06 -0.34
CA ILE A 181 -42.11 13.37 -1.29
C ILE A 181 -41.58 14.41 -2.29
N ASP A 182 -41.79 14.15 -3.58
CA ASP A 182 -41.57 15.13 -4.63
C ASP A 182 -42.87 15.91 -4.82
N MET A 183 -42.98 17.08 -4.17
CA MET A 183 -44.20 17.88 -4.21
C MET A 183 -44.59 18.29 -5.64
N ARG A 184 -43.61 18.66 -6.49
CA ARG A 184 -43.89 19.08 -7.86
C ARG A 184 -44.49 17.93 -8.68
N ARG A 185 -43.89 16.74 -8.59
CA ARG A 185 -44.40 15.57 -9.31
C ARG A 185 -45.71 15.07 -8.72
N THR A 186 -45.88 15.13 -7.40
CA THR A 186 -47.11 14.76 -6.69
C THR A 186 -48.27 15.67 -7.09
N ILE A 187 -48.08 17.00 -7.12
CA ILE A 187 -49.11 17.94 -7.58
C ILE A 187 -49.47 17.66 -9.03
N ARG A 188 -48.47 17.50 -9.91
CA ARG A 188 -48.71 17.22 -11.34
C ARG A 188 -49.47 15.92 -11.57
N GLU A 189 -49.18 14.86 -10.82
CA GLU A 189 -49.85 13.56 -10.92
C GLU A 189 -51.27 13.56 -10.33
N ASN A 190 -51.63 14.56 -9.51
CA ASN A 190 -52.96 14.69 -8.91
C ASN A 190 -53.74 15.91 -9.43
N MET A 191 -53.25 16.60 -10.46
CA MET A 191 -53.89 17.79 -11.01
C MET A 191 -55.29 17.50 -11.59
N SER A 192 -55.53 16.25 -12.02
CA SER A 192 -56.87 15.78 -12.45
C SER A 192 -57.83 15.46 -11.30
N ASN A 193 -57.33 15.37 -10.06
CA ASN A 193 -58.07 14.87 -8.90
C ASN A 193 -58.64 16.00 -8.01
N GLY A 194 -58.82 17.20 -8.56
CA GLY A 194 -59.41 18.33 -7.84
C GLY A 194 -58.63 18.74 -6.59
N ASP A 195 -57.31 18.87 -6.71
CA ASP A 195 -56.37 19.27 -5.63
C ASP A 195 -56.22 18.26 -4.47
N VAL A 196 -56.84 17.08 -4.56
CA VAL A 196 -56.66 16.02 -3.56
C VAL A 196 -55.42 15.18 -3.87
N LEU A 197 -54.44 15.18 -2.96
CA LEU A 197 -53.16 14.47 -3.09
C LEU A 197 -53.28 12.97 -2.76
N LEU A 198 -53.91 12.19 -3.64
CA LEU A 198 -54.08 10.74 -3.47
C LEU A 198 -52.81 9.95 -3.82
N ARG A 199 -52.05 10.39 -4.82
CA ARG A 199 -50.85 9.71 -5.32
C ARG A 199 -49.59 10.45 -4.93
N LEU A 200 -48.88 9.97 -3.92
CA LEU A 200 -47.62 10.58 -3.49
C LEU A 200 -46.45 10.08 -4.33
N ALA A 201 -45.92 10.93 -5.21
CA ALA A 201 -44.68 10.67 -5.91
C ALA A 201 -43.51 10.85 -4.92
N ARG A 202 -42.64 9.85 -4.86
CA ARG A 202 -41.46 9.88 -3.98
C ARG A 202 -40.17 9.93 -4.81
N ARG A 203 -39.17 10.57 -4.22
CA ARG A 203 -37.81 10.64 -4.74
C ARG A 203 -36.83 10.30 -3.62
N ASN A 204 -35.74 9.65 -4.00
CA ASN A 204 -34.62 9.43 -3.11
C ASN A 204 -33.32 9.86 -3.78
N ARG A 205 -32.23 9.95 -3.03
CA ARG A 205 -30.91 10.15 -3.60
C ARG A 205 -30.58 8.99 -4.53
N LYS A 206 -30.14 9.31 -5.73
CA LYS A 206 -29.60 8.36 -6.70
C LYS A 206 -28.24 7.92 -6.21
N GLU A 207 -28.09 6.63 -5.97
CA GLU A 207 -26.78 6.02 -5.74
C GLU A 207 -26.10 5.84 -7.10
N GLU A 208 -25.35 6.85 -7.55
CA GLU A 208 -24.43 6.63 -8.67
C GLU A 208 -23.19 5.91 -8.17
N LYS A 209 -23.05 4.67 -8.61
CA LYS A 209 -21.92 3.81 -8.29
C LYS A 209 -20.88 4.03 -9.39
N PHE A 210 -19.99 5.01 -9.19
CA PHE A 210 -18.83 5.17 -10.04
C PHE A 210 -17.88 4.00 -9.82
N ARG A 211 -17.35 3.45 -10.92
CA ARG A 211 -16.33 2.41 -10.87
C ARG A 211 -14.97 3.08 -11.02
N ILE A 212 -14.07 2.85 -10.08
CA ILE A 212 -12.71 3.41 -10.14
C ILE A 212 -11.77 2.31 -10.63
N ILE A 213 -10.98 2.62 -11.65
CA ILE A 213 -9.91 1.77 -12.16
C ILE A 213 -8.60 2.46 -11.81
N LEU A 214 -7.73 1.75 -11.11
CA LEU A 214 -6.43 2.22 -10.67
C LEU A 214 -5.36 1.44 -11.43
N LEU A 215 -4.51 2.16 -12.17
CA LEU A 215 -3.36 1.61 -12.87
C LEU A 215 -2.12 2.22 -12.22
N MET A 216 -1.31 1.43 -11.53
CA MET A 216 -0.22 1.93 -10.71
C MET A 216 1.14 1.41 -11.17
N ASP A 217 2.09 2.31 -11.26
CA ASP A 217 3.47 2.02 -11.59
C ASP A 217 4.25 1.55 -10.35
N VAL A 218 4.99 0.46 -10.52
CA VAL A 218 5.87 -0.17 -9.52
C VAL A 218 7.29 -0.35 -10.06
N SER A 219 7.71 0.52 -10.99
CA SER A 219 9.09 0.59 -11.48
C SER A 219 10.04 1.21 -10.45
N GLY A 220 11.35 1.04 -10.68
CA GLY A 220 12.40 1.50 -9.77
C GLY A 220 12.37 3.01 -9.47
N SER A 221 11.91 3.84 -10.41
CA SER A 221 11.75 5.29 -10.17
C SER A 221 10.58 5.62 -9.25
N MET A 222 9.61 4.70 -9.14
CA MET A 222 8.43 4.79 -8.30
C MET A 222 8.61 4.10 -6.94
N ASP A 223 9.67 3.32 -6.70
CA ASP A 223 9.89 2.50 -5.49
C ASP A 223 9.54 3.22 -4.17
N LYS A 224 10.01 4.47 -4.01
CA LYS A 224 9.78 5.26 -2.80
C LYS A 224 8.32 5.69 -2.60
N TYR A 225 7.55 5.78 -3.68
CA TYR A 225 6.13 6.13 -3.69
C TYR A 225 5.24 4.88 -3.67
N SER A 226 5.70 3.78 -4.26
CA SER A 226 4.87 2.62 -4.54
C SER A 226 4.31 1.98 -3.26
N PHE A 227 5.11 1.86 -2.20
CA PHE A 227 4.63 1.29 -0.93
C PHE A 227 3.46 2.09 -0.34
N PHE A 228 3.60 3.43 -0.28
CA PHE A 228 2.57 4.30 0.24
C PHE A 228 1.29 4.27 -0.61
N LEU A 229 1.44 4.41 -1.92
CA LEU A 229 0.32 4.45 -2.86
C LEU A 229 -0.45 3.12 -2.87
N LEU A 230 0.23 1.98 -2.77
CA LEU A 230 -0.45 0.68 -2.67
C LEU A 230 -1.27 0.55 -1.38
N ARG A 231 -0.70 0.98 -0.25
CA ARG A 231 -1.42 1.02 1.03
C ARG A 231 -2.64 1.93 0.97
N PHE A 232 -2.53 3.06 0.26
CA PHE A 232 -3.65 3.93 -0.03
C PHE A 232 -4.74 3.22 -0.84
N ILE A 233 -4.38 2.53 -1.92
CA ILE A 233 -5.31 1.76 -2.76
C ILE A 233 -6.03 0.67 -1.95
N TRP A 234 -5.32 -0.04 -1.08
CA TRP A 234 -5.90 -1.04 -0.20
C TRP A 234 -6.95 -0.46 0.76
N SER A 235 -6.60 0.64 1.42
CA SER A 235 -7.51 1.34 2.34
C SER A 235 -8.70 1.98 1.58
N LEU A 236 -8.56 2.29 0.30
CA LEU A 236 -9.68 2.65 -0.58
C LEU A 236 -10.58 1.46 -0.90
N LYS A 237 -10.00 0.29 -1.23
CA LYS A 237 -10.74 -0.93 -1.59
C LYS A 237 -11.65 -1.42 -0.47
N SER A 238 -11.22 -1.32 0.79
CA SER A 238 -12.04 -1.68 1.95
C SER A 238 -13.30 -0.81 2.08
N ARG A 239 -13.28 0.43 1.56
CA ARG A 239 -14.38 1.40 1.66
C ARG A 239 -15.19 1.56 0.38
N LEU A 240 -14.64 1.19 -0.79
CA LEU A 240 -15.30 1.30 -2.10
C LEU A 240 -15.54 -0.06 -2.74
N LYS A 241 -16.82 -0.39 -2.92
CA LYS A 241 -17.26 -1.68 -3.50
C LYS A 241 -16.87 -1.87 -4.97
N HIS A 242 -16.56 -0.81 -5.71
CA HIS A 242 -16.36 -0.84 -7.16
C HIS A 242 -14.99 -0.29 -7.56
N ILE A 243 -13.93 -0.78 -6.91
CA ILE A 243 -12.54 -0.55 -7.31
C ILE A 243 -11.98 -1.78 -8.01
N GLU A 244 -11.30 -1.53 -9.13
CA GLU A 244 -10.39 -2.45 -9.79
C GLU A 244 -8.99 -1.84 -9.78
N ALA A 245 -7.99 -2.59 -9.32
CA ALA A 245 -6.61 -2.11 -9.18
C ALA A 245 -5.64 -3.02 -9.93
N PHE A 246 -4.69 -2.41 -10.61
CA PHE A 246 -3.64 -3.05 -11.37
C PHE A 246 -2.30 -2.40 -11.06
N VAL A 247 -1.25 -3.19 -11.06
CA VAL A 247 0.14 -2.72 -11.00
C VAL A 247 0.84 -3.04 -12.31
N PHE A 248 1.78 -2.18 -12.71
CA PHE A 248 2.57 -2.38 -13.91
C PHE A 248 4.01 -1.88 -13.78
N SER A 249 4.90 -2.47 -14.57
CA SER A 249 6.26 -2.02 -14.83
C SER A 249 6.65 -2.44 -16.25
N THR A 250 7.09 -3.69 -16.43
CA THR A 250 7.25 -4.35 -17.74
C THR A 250 6.05 -5.22 -18.12
N ARG A 251 5.22 -5.59 -17.13
CA ARG A 251 4.01 -6.40 -17.30
C ARG A 251 2.89 -5.86 -16.43
N LEU A 252 1.65 -6.08 -16.87
CA LEU A 252 0.44 -5.73 -16.12
C LEU A 252 -0.01 -6.89 -15.23
N VAL A 253 -0.29 -6.60 -13.95
CA VAL A 253 -0.87 -7.55 -12.99
C VAL A 253 -2.11 -6.94 -12.35
N ARG A 254 -3.22 -7.69 -12.31
CA ARG A 254 -4.43 -7.29 -11.59
C ARG A 254 -4.29 -7.63 -10.12
N ILE A 255 -4.33 -6.63 -9.24
CA ILE A 255 -4.15 -6.81 -7.79
C ILE A 255 -5.45 -6.78 -6.98
N THR A 256 -6.59 -6.46 -7.62
CA THR A 256 -7.88 -6.28 -6.94
C THR A 256 -8.24 -7.38 -5.94
N ASP A 257 -7.94 -8.64 -6.27
CA ASP A 257 -8.32 -9.79 -5.45
C ASP A 257 -7.38 -9.99 -4.26
N TYR A 258 -6.09 -9.63 -4.41
CA TYR A 258 -5.07 -9.67 -3.36
C TYR A 258 -5.27 -8.56 -2.30
N LEU A 259 -6.04 -7.52 -2.62
CA LEU A 259 -6.35 -6.44 -1.68
C LEU A 259 -7.32 -6.86 -0.56
N HIS A 260 -7.81 -8.11 -0.55
CA HIS A 260 -8.70 -8.64 0.49
C HIS A 260 -7.98 -9.41 1.59
N GLU A 261 -6.71 -9.78 1.41
CA GLU A 261 -5.96 -10.62 2.35
C GLU A 261 -5.15 -9.78 3.35
N HIS A 262 -5.00 -10.30 4.58
CA HIS A 262 -4.24 -9.67 5.68
C HIS A 262 -2.72 -9.65 5.45
N GLU A 263 -2.25 -10.19 4.32
CA GLU A 263 -0.84 -10.38 3.97
C GLU A 263 -0.35 -9.32 2.96
N LEU A 264 -1.11 -8.23 2.76
CA LEU A 264 -0.80 -7.19 1.78
C LEU A 264 0.66 -6.71 1.84
N GLU A 265 1.21 -6.43 3.02
CA GLU A 265 2.58 -5.92 3.13
C GLU A 265 3.61 -6.96 2.64
N GLU A 266 3.37 -8.25 2.88
CA GLU A 266 4.23 -9.35 2.46
C GLU A 266 4.06 -9.65 0.96
N THR A 267 2.82 -9.74 0.47
CA THR A 267 2.53 -9.91 -0.96
C THR A 267 3.04 -8.73 -1.79
N LEU A 268 2.90 -7.50 -1.30
CA LEU A 268 3.42 -6.32 -1.98
C LEU A 268 4.94 -6.22 -1.93
N TRP A 269 5.56 -6.66 -0.83
CA TRP A 269 7.02 -6.76 -0.74
C TRP A 269 7.54 -7.86 -1.67
N GLU A 270 6.89 -9.01 -1.74
CA GLU A 270 7.22 -10.06 -2.72
C GLU A 270 7.03 -9.56 -4.15
N MET A 271 5.92 -8.87 -4.45
CA MET A 271 5.69 -8.29 -5.78
C MET A 271 6.71 -7.21 -6.14
N SER A 272 7.15 -6.37 -5.19
CA SER A 272 8.18 -5.35 -5.42
C SER A 272 9.59 -5.94 -5.48
N GLN A 273 9.88 -7.01 -4.76
CA GLN A 273 11.15 -7.72 -4.85
C GLN A 273 11.24 -8.57 -6.12
N HIS A 274 10.14 -9.17 -6.55
CA HIS A 274 10.01 -9.72 -7.90
C HIS A 274 10.09 -8.61 -8.96
N ALA A 275 9.71 -7.37 -8.60
CA ALA A 275 9.88 -6.18 -9.44
C ALA A 275 11.32 -5.69 -9.56
N ASN A 276 12.19 -5.95 -8.58
CA ASN A 276 13.61 -5.66 -8.70
C ASN A 276 14.33 -6.50 -9.78
N ASN A 277 13.71 -7.59 -10.27
CA ASN A 277 14.14 -8.30 -11.48
C ASN A 277 13.64 -7.64 -12.79
N TRP A 278 12.94 -6.49 -12.73
CA TRP A 278 12.46 -5.71 -13.89
C TRP A 278 13.36 -4.52 -14.24
N SER A 279 14.69 -4.64 -14.08
CA SER A 279 15.68 -3.65 -14.53
C SER A 279 15.75 -3.41 -16.05
N GLY A 280 14.69 -3.75 -16.80
CA GLY A 280 14.60 -3.65 -18.26
C GLY A 280 13.80 -2.45 -18.77
N GLY A 281 13.59 -1.43 -17.92
CA GLY A 281 12.80 -0.24 -18.24
C GLY A 281 11.30 -0.40 -17.94
N THR A 282 10.56 0.72 -18.00
CA THR A 282 9.09 0.71 -17.86
C THR A 282 8.49 0.70 -19.26
N LYS A 283 7.54 -0.21 -19.52
CA LYS A 283 6.83 -0.31 -20.82
C LYS A 283 5.37 0.00 -20.64
N ILE A 284 5.06 1.27 -20.40
CA ILE A 284 3.70 1.72 -20.06
C ILE A 284 2.74 1.41 -21.20
N GLY A 285 3.10 1.78 -22.45
CA GLY A 285 2.26 1.52 -23.62
C GLY A 285 1.86 0.05 -23.77
N ALA A 286 2.81 -0.89 -23.63
CA ALA A 286 2.54 -2.32 -23.72
C ALA A 286 1.67 -2.84 -22.56
N CYS A 287 1.83 -2.29 -21.35
CA CYS A 287 0.97 -2.65 -20.22
C CYS A 287 -0.47 -2.16 -20.41
N LEU A 288 -0.66 -0.97 -20.99
CA LEU A 288 -1.98 -0.44 -21.32
C LEU A 288 -2.63 -1.19 -22.48
N GLU A 289 -1.86 -1.66 -23.46
CA GLU A 289 -2.33 -2.56 -24.51
C GLU A 289 -2.88 -3.86 -23.90
N ALA A 290 -2.08 -4.53 -23.05
CA ALA A 290 -2.53 -5.72 -22.35
C ALA A 290 -3.78 -5.47 -21.50
N PHE A 291 -3.89 -4.29 -20.88
CA PHE A 291 -5.09 -3.87 -20.16
C PHE A 291 -6.31 -3.75 -21.09
N ASN A 292 -6.13 -3.09 -22.24
CA ASN A 292 -7.19 -2.87 -23.21
C ASN A 292 -7.68 -4.17 -23.86
N GLU A 293 -6.80 -5.11 -24.12
CA GLU A 293 -7.15 -6.40 -24.68
C GLU A 293 -7.91 -7.28 -23.69
N ARG A 294 -7.39 -7.40 -22.46
CA ARG A 294 -7.87 -8.40 -21.50
C ARG A 294 -8.98 -7.88 -20.59
N TYR A 295 -8.99 -6.59 -20.26
CA TYR A 295 -9.82 -6.08 -19.17
C TYR A 295 -10.74 -4.94 -19.59
N SER A 296 -10.32 -3.99 -20.44
CA SER A 296 -11.07 -2.75 -20.65
C SER A 296 -12.50 -2.96 -21.14
N LYS A 297 -12.73 -3.94 -22.03
CA LYS A 297 -14.08 -4.26 -22.55
C LYS A 297 -15.06 -4.72 -21.48
N ARG A 298 -14.58 -5.33 -20.40
CA ARG A 298 -15.41 -5.87 -19.29
C ARG A 298 -15.51 -4.88 -18.13
N ILE A 299 -14.44 -4.13 -17.89
CA ILE A 299 -14.29 -3.30 -16.70
C ILE A 299 -14.66 -1.85 -16.96
N LEU A 300 -14.20 -1.25 -18.07
CA LEU A 300 -14.48 0.14 -18.40
C LEU A 300 -15.89 0.31 -18.97
N ASN A 301 -16.55 1.39 -18.53
CA ASN A 301 -17.83 1.84 -19.05
C ASN A 301 -17.97 3.36 -18.89
N GLY A 302 -19.01 3.95 -19.50
CA GLY A 302 -19.25 5.41 -19.44
C GLY A 302 -19.57 5.97 -18.04
N LYS A 303 -19.42 5.19 -16.97
CA LYS A 303 -19.50 5.60 -15.55
C LYS A 303 -18.24 5.22 -14.76
N SER A 304 -17.17 4.91 -15.47
CA SER A 304 -15.89 4.53 -14.88
C SER A 304 -14.93 5.69 -14.92
N VAL A 305 -14.14 5.85 -13.86
CA VAL A 305 -13.02 6.79 -13.82
C VAL A 305 -11.75 5.97 -13.78
N THR A 306 -10.84 6.25 -14.72
CA THR A 306 -9.54 5.58 -14.79
C THR A 306 -8.47 6.53 -14.28
N ILE A 307 -7.68 6.07 -13.30
CA ILE A 307 -6.60 6.83 -12.68
C ILE A 307 -5.30 6.07 -12.93
N VAL A 308 -4.34 6.74 -13.55
CA VAL A 308 -2.98 6.26 -13.74
C VAL A 308 -2.06 6.93 -12.73
N LEU A 309 -1.33 6.14 -11.95
CA LEU A 309 -0.34 6.59 -10.96
C LEU A 309 1.05 6.22 -11.47
N SER A 310 1.76 7.16 -12.08
CA SER A 310 3.08 6.93 -12.69
C SER A 310 3.82 8.25 -12.87
N ASP A 311 5.14 8.19 -12.84
CA ASP A 311 6.02 9.32 -13.18
C ASP A 311 6.14 9.58 -14.69
N GLY A 312 5.62 8.67 -15.52
CA GLY A 312 5.54 8.82 -16.98
C GLY A 312 6.85 8.50 -17.71
N LEU A 313 7.82 7.88 -17.04
CA LEU A 313 9.01 7.34 -17.70
C LEU A 313 8.60 6.05 -18.44
N ASP A 314 8.57 6.11 -19.77
CA ASP A 314 8.28 4.97 -20.66
C ASP A 314 9.42 4.84 -21.67
N ASP A 315 10.10 3.69 -21.65
CA ASP A 315 11.15 3.34 -22.62
C ASP A 315 10.53 2.72 -23.90
N GLY A 316 9.20 2.62 -23.96
CA GLY A 316 8.43 2.11 -25.09
C GLY A 316 8.16 3.14 -26.20
N ASN A 317 7.31 2.75 -27.15
CA ASN A 317 6.88 3.62 -28.25
C ASN A 317 5.83 4.64 -27.76
N PRO A 318 6.08 5.96 -27.81
CA PRO A 318 5.11 6.97 -27.39
C PRO A 318 3.78 6.96 -28.15
N GLU A 319 3.78 6.59 -29.43
CA GLU A 319 2.54 6.49 -30.21
C GLU A 319 1.67 5.31 -29.78
N LEU A 320 2.29 4.21 -29.34
CA LEU A 320 1.56 3.10 -28.73
C LEU A 320 0.87 3.57 -27.44
N LEU A 321 1.63 4.21 -26.54
CA LEU A 321 1.09 4.75 -25.30
C LEU A 321 -0.09 5.69 -25.55
N LYS A 322 0.05 6.64 -26.49
CA LYS A 322 -1.00 7.55 -26.89
C LYS A 322 -2.24 6.82 -27.43
N GLY A 323 -2.04 5.86 -28.34
CA GLY A 323 -3.13 5.06 -28.90
C GLY A 323 -3.91 4.28 -27.84
N GLU A 324 -3.20 3.67 -26.89
CA GLU A 324 -3.82 2.90 -25.80
C GLU A 324 -4.55 3.78 -24.78
N LEU A 325 -3.99 4.96 -24.45
CA LEU A 325 -4.68 5.95 -23.60
C LEU A 325 -5.94 6.47 -24.26
N ARG A 326 -5.91 6.75 -25.57
CA ARG A 326 -7.10 7.18 -26.33
C ARG A 326 -8.22 6.13 -26.29
N LYS A 327 -7.88 4.84 -26.41
CA LYS A 327 -8.86 3.76 -26.26
C LYS A 327 -9.50 3.73 -24.88
N ILE A 328 -8.73 4.00 -23.82
CA ILE A 328 -9.23 4.11 -22.44
C ILE A 328 -10.13 5.34 -22.31
N LYS A 329 -9.68 6.51 -22.78
CA LYS A 329 -10.41 7.78 -22.76
C LYS A 329 -11.81 7.64 -23.35
N MET A 330 -11.94 6.96 -24.48
CA MET A 330 -13.23 6.74 -25.15
C MET A 330 -14.20 5.84 -24.37
N ARG A 331 -13.71 5.07 -23.37
CA ARG A 331 -14.51 4.10 -22.60
C ARG A 331 -14.75 4.52 -21.16
N THR A 332 -14.02 5.49 -20.66
CA THR A 332 -14.09 6.01 -19.29
C THR A 332 -14.73 7.40 -19.30
N THR A 333 -15.37 7.80 -18.21
CA THR A 333 -15.93 9.16 -18.06
C THR A 333 -14.83 10.20 -17.87
N LYS A 334 -13.77 9.84 -17.14
CA LYS A 334 -12.56 10.65 -16.97
C LYS A 334 -11.32 9.77 -16.90
N LEU A 335 -10.27 10.21 -17.58
CA LEU A 335 -8.92 9.67 -17.53
C LEU A 335 -8.01 10.66 -16.79
N VAL A 336 -7.59 10.28 -15.59
CA VAL A 336 -6.75 11.09 -14.71
C VAL A 336 -5.36 10.47 -14.64
N TRP A 337 -4.33 11.29 -14.79
CA TRP A 337 -2.96 10.90 -14.52
C TRP A 337 -2.42 11.66 -13.32
N LEU A 338 -1.94 10.89 -12.36
CA LEU A 338 -1.38 11.34 -11.10
C LEU A 338 0.12 11.07 -11.11
N ASN A 339 0.90 12.14 -11.20
CA ASN A 339 2.34 12.06 -11.28
C ASN A 339 2.97 12.57 -9.98
N PRO A 340 3.70 11.72 -9.23
CA PRO A 340 4.34 12.16 -7.99
C PRO A 340 5.47 13.16 -8.24
N LEU A 341 6.13 13.16 -9.41
CA LEU A 341 7.18 14.13 -9.72
C LEU A 341 6.66 15.53 -9.99
N LYS A 342 5.38 15.67 -10.36
CA LYS A 342 4.76 16.96 -10.66
C LYS A 342 4.73 17.91 -9.45
N GLY A 343 4.87 17.39 -8.23
CA GLY A 343 4.94 18.21 -7.02
C GLY A 343 6.24 19.01 -6.85
N HIS A 344 7.28 18.71 -7.64
CA HIS A 344 8.57 19.37 -7.51
C HIS A 344 8.67 20.66 -8.35
N GLU A 345 9.34 21.67 -7.80
CA GLU A 345 9.66 22.90 -8.52
C GLU A 345 10.50 22.58 -9.78
N GLY A 346 10.07 23.11 -10.93
CA GLY A 346 10.75 22.91 -12.21
C GLY A 346 10.46 21.58 -12.91
N TYR A 347 9.50 20.78 -12.45
CA TYR A 347 9.09 19.58 -13.20
C TYR A 347 8.42 19.96 -14.53
N GLU A 348 9.03 19.52 -15.63
CA GLU A 348 8.44 19.58 -16.97
C GLU A 348 8.31 18.18 -17.56
N PRO A 349 7.14 17.82 -18.13
CA PRO A 349 6.90 16.51 -18.73
C PRO A 349 7.55 16.39 -20.12
N LEU A 350 8.87 16.52 -20.19
CA LEU A 350 9.66 16.50 -21.44
C LEU A 350 9.92 15.10 -21.98
N ALA A 351 9.69 14.05 -21.17
CA ALA A 351 9.84 12.68 -21.60
C ALA A 351 8.84 12.35 -22.73
N GLY A 352 9.31 11.68 -23.78
CA GLY A 352 8.50 11.40 -24.98
C GLY A 352 7.18 10.67 -24.67
N GLY A 353 7.21 9.70 -23.76
CA GLY A 353 6.01 8.98 -23.29
C GLY A 353 5.00 9.90 -22.60
N MET A 354 5.45 10.67 -21.61
CA MET A 354 4.58 11.61 -20.90
C MET A 354 4.02 12.69 -21.81
N ASN A 355 4.84 13.28 -22.69
CA ASN A 355 4.39 14.29 -23.65
C ASN A 355 3.29 13.75 -24.59
N ALA A 356 3.46 12.52 -25.10
CA ALA A 356 2.44 11.86 -25.90
C ALA A 356 1.15 11.60 -25.11
N ALA A 357 1.28 11.18 -23.84
CA ALA A 357 0.16 10.92 -22.95
C ALA A 357 -0.68 12.19 -22.67
N LEU A 358 -0.06 13.35 -22.44
CA LEU A 358 -0.73 14.60 -22.04
C LEU A 358 -1.94 14.96 -22.92
N SER A 359 -1.81 14.79 -24.24
CA SER A 359 -2.87 15.11 -25.20
C SER A 359 -4.16 14.29 -25.02
N GLU A 360 -4.05 13.11 -24.41
CA GLU A 360 -5.16 12.17 -24.22
C GLU A 360 -5.75 12.23 -22.81
N LEU A 361 -5.09 12.89 -21.86
CA LEU A 361 -5.57 12.99 -20.47
C LEU A 361 -6.69 14.03 -20.32
N ASP A 362 -7.64 13.77 -19.43
CA ASP A 362 -8.62 14.80 -19.03
C ASP A 362 -8.07 15.65 -17.89
N VAL A 363 -7.28 15.03 -17.01
CA VAL A 363 -6.65 15.69 -15.87
C VAL A 363 -5.25 15.15 -15.67
N PHE A 364 -4.29 16.06 -15.50
CA PHE A 364 -2.93 15.77 -15.10
C PHE A 364 -2.64 16.49 -13.78
N SER A 365 -2.45 15.76 -12.69
CA SER A 365 -2.32 16.31 -11.33
C SER A 365 -1.16 15.67 -10.57
N SER A 366 -0.76 16.31 -9.47
CA SER A 366 0.29 15.78 -8.59
C SER A 366 -0.24 14.70 -7.65
N ALA A 367 0.62 13.80 -7.19
CA ALA A 367 0.30 12.79 -6.17
C ALA A 367 1.49 12.50 -5.24
N HIS A 368 2.28 13.55 -4.93
CA HIS A 368 3.47 13.45 -4.09
C HIS A 368 3.18 13.47 -2.58
N ASN A 369 2.03 14.02 -2.18
CA ASN A 369 1.60 14.11 -0.79
C ASN A 369 0.08 13.93 -0.68
N LEU A 370 -0.43 13.87 0.55
CA LEU A 370 -1.85 13.61 0.78
C LEU A 370 -2.74 14.76 0.30
N GLU A 371 -2.29 16.00 0.49
CA GLU A 371 -3.02 17.18 0.05
C GLU A 371 -3.30 17.13 -1.46
N SER A 372 -2.30 16.72 -2.25
CA SER A 372 -2.47 16.49 -3.69
C SER A 372 -3.49 15.40 -4.00
N LEU A 373 -3.56 14.33 -3.17
CA LEU A 373 -4.60 13.31 -3.30
C LEU A 373 -5.98 13.81 -2.85
N GLN A 374 -6.07 14.79 -1.95
CA GLN A 374 -7.34 15.43 -1.59
C GLN A 374 -7.88 16.28 -2.75
N GLU A 375 -7.03 16.89 -3.58
CA GLU A 375 -7.48 17.58 -4.79
C GLU A 375 -8.20 16.65 -5.78
N LEU A 376 -7.84 15.37 -5.79
CA LEU A 376 -8.54 14.34 -6.56
C LEU A 376 -10.03 14.24 -6.17
N GLU A 377 -10.38 14.55 -4.92
CA GLU A 377 -11.78 14.61 -4.48
C GLU A 377 -12.59 15.58 -5.34
N ASN A 378 -12.05 16.76 -5.60
CA ASN A 378 -12.73 17.77 -6.40
C ASN A 378 -12.91 17.27 -7.85
N ILE A 379 -11.90 16.58 -8.40
CA ILE A 379 -11.94 16.03 -9.76
C ILE A 379 -13.00 14.93 -9.89
N LEU A 380 -13.04 14.00 -8.92
CA LEU A 380 -14.01 12.90 -8.84
C LEU A 380 -15.42 13.40 -8.54
N SER A 381 -15.56 14.53 -7.86
CA SER A 381 -16.87 15.13 -7.56
C SER A 381 -17.58 15.76 -8.75
N ASN A 382 -16.82 16.09 -9.81
CA ASN A 382 -17.31 16.71 -11.04
C ASN A 382 -17.42 15.70 -12.21
N VAL A 383 -17.59 14.41 -11.89
CA VAL A 383 -17.89 13.31 -12.83
C VAL A 383 -19.37 12.98 -12.72
#